data_AF-A0A2G6JJW8-F1
#
_entry.id   AF-A0A2G6JJW8-F1
#
_cell.length_a   1.000
_cell.length_b   1.000
_cell.length_c   1.000
_cell.angle_alpha   90.00
_cell.angle_beta   90.00
_cell.angle_gamma   90.00
#
_symmetry.space_group_name_H-M   'P 1'
#
loop_
_entity.id
_entity.type
_entity.pdbx_description
1 polymer ?
#
loop_
_entity_poly.entity_id
_entity_poly.type
_entity_poly.pdbx_seq_one_letter_code
_entity_poly.pdbx_strand_id
1 'polypeptide(L)'
;MSLGPGAMTAFRRAYPFAAGLFVFLLLALLWALFALGSEREAKQELAERSEGLAGQLDELHGQLDGLRGKLAAAESMLQDERELSAARITQLEQQLFRQREKARQLQAALARLAQEMTKPAAEAEPGFDPAEQSRQVEQLRELNTGLRAEGLGTLRFLDFARFADGSFHGVDLLRSDLEGIVRGNYHADELRLELDRASGILTLRMKGAIEIWRGKKRKLKDGHSLEFVVQEPKRLARSLESFLHLTKSWPKPEDSGAEQLAQREAWKERLDRLLQGARKEGRYEIYELGSVSGYEFRVVTLLGYSAKGVLERRLRAKKLRVHVDDASGRVELRFSEGFVEGREGRFEFGQEWYRLPLPGRKPSEARSLMTGAVYGF
;
A
#
# COMPACT_ATOMS: atom_id res chain seq x y z
N MET A 1 -42.03 -92.47 -81.83
CA MET A 1 -43.24 -91.64 -81.95
C MET A 1 -42.82 -90.19 -82.09
N SER A 2 -43.06 -89.62 -83.27
CA SER A 2 -42.76 -88.24 -83.65
C SER A 2 -43.66 -87.28 -82.87
N LEU A 3 -43.16 -86.69 -81.79
CA LEU A 3 -43.85 -85.61 -81.09
C LEU A 3 -43.77 -84.34 -81.94
N GLY A 4 -44.95 -83.90 -82.38
CA GLY A 4 -45.16 -82.88 -83.40
C GLY A 4 -44.80 -81.44 -83.00
N PRO A 5 -44.69 -80.55 -84.00
CA PRO A 5 -44.14 -79.19 -83.92
C PRO A 5 -45.06 -78.15 -83.22
N GLY A 6 -45.93 -78.59 -82.30
CA GLY A 6 -46.84 -77.72 -81.53
C GLY A 6 -46.45 -77.50 -80.07
N ALA A 7 -45.49 -78.27 -79.54
CA ALA A 7 -45.15 -78.22 -78.11
C ALA A 7 -44.01 -77.24 -77.76
N MET A 8 -43.28 -76.72 -78.75
CA MET A 8 -42.16 -75.78 -78.54
C MET A 8 -42.58 -74.31 -78.32
N THR A 9 -43.82 -73.93 -78.62
CA THR A 9 -44.35 -72.57 -78.40
C THR A 9 -44.98 -72.38 -77.02
N ALA A 10 -45.46 -73.45 -76.37
CA ALA A 10 -45.96 -73.40 -75.00
C ALA A 10 -44.83 -73.27 -73.97
N PHE A 11 -43.67 -73.89 -74.23
CA PHE A 11 -42.49 -73.79 -73.36
C PHE A 11 -41.82 -72.40 -73.42
N ARG A 12 -41.93 -71.69 -74.56
CA ARG A 12 -41.41 -70.31 -74.71
C ARG A 12 -42.27 -69.23 -74.04
N ARG A 13 -43.55 -69.50 -73.75
CA ARG A 13 -44.44 -68.57 -73.04
C ARG A 13 -44.51 -68.81 -71.53
N ALA A 14 -44.24 -70.03 -71.05
CA ALA A 14 -44.19 -70.32 -69.62
C ALA A 14 -42.85 -69.94 -68.95
N TYR A 15 -41.74 -69.96 -69.71
CA TYR A 15 -40.42 -69.57 -69.22
C TYR A 15 -40.32 -68.13 -68.68
N PRO A 16 -40.85 -67.08 -69.34
CA PRO A 16 -40.76 -65.72 -68.80
C PRO A 16 -41.62 -65.53 -67.53
N PHE A 17 -42.69 -66.29 -67.36
CA PHE A 17 -43.51 -66.24 -66.14
C PHE A 17 -42.84 -66.96 -64.97
N ALA A 18 -42.26 -68.14 -65.19
CA ALA A 18 -41.50 -68.85 -64.15
C ALA A 18 -40.20 -68.11 -63.79
N ALA A 19 -39.50 -67.54 -64.77
CA ALA A 19 -38.32 -66.71 -64.55
C ALA A 19 -38.69 -65.39 -63.86
N GLY A 20 -39.80 -64.75 -64.23
CA GLY A 20 -40.30 -63.54 -63.59
C GLY A 20 -40.71 -63.76 -62.14
N LEU A 21 -41.41 -64.86 -61.84
CA LEU A 21 -41.77 -65.24 -60.47
C LEU A 21 -40.54 -65.57 -59.63
N PHE A 22 -39.55 -66.26 -60.22
CA PHE A 22 -38.29 -66.57 -59.54
C PHE A 22 -37.50 -65.30 -59.22
N VAL A 23 -37.38 -64.36 -60.17
CA VAL A 23 -36.74 -63.05 -59.94
C VAL A 23 -37.49 -62.25 -58.89
N PHE A 24 -38.82 -62.25 -58.90
CA PHE A 24 -39.62 -61.54 -57.91
C PHE A 24 -39.46 -62.13 -56.51
N LEU A 25 -39.48 -63.46 -56.37
CA LEU A 25 -39.23 -64.12 -55.08
C LEU A 25 -37.81 -63.88 -54.59
N LEU A 26 -36.83 -63.84 -55.50
CA LEU A 26 -35.44 -63.58 -55.15
C LEU A 26 -35.23 -62.12 -54.72
N LEU A 27 -35.92 -61.16 -55.36
CA LEU A 27 -35.96 -59.77 -54.93
C LEU A 27 -36.68 -59.58 -53.59
N ALA A 28 -37.81 -60.26 -53.37
CA ALA A 28 -38.53 -60.22 -52.11
C ALA A 28 -37.70 -60.83 -50.96
N LEU A 29 -36.98 -61.92 -51.23
CA LEU A 29 -36.04 -62.53 -50.28
C LEU A 29 -34.86 -61.60 -49.98
N LEU A 30 -34.26 -60.98 -51.01
CA LEU A 30 -33.19 -60.00 -50.83
C LEU A 30 -33.66 -58.79 -50.02
N TRP A 31 -34.89 -58.32 -50.26
CA TRP A 31 -35.48 -57.21 -49.51
C TRP A 31 -35.76 -57.59 -48.05
N ALA A 32 -36.28 -58.80 -47.80
CA ALA A 32 -36.48 -59.31 -46.44
C ALA A 32 -35.15 -59.48 -45.68
N LEU A 33 -34.11 -59.99 -46.36
CA LEU A 33 -32.75 -60.11 -45.81
C LEU A 33 -32.13 -58.73 -45.54
N PHE A 34 -32.37 -57.74 -46.41
CA PHE A 34 -31.93 -56.37 -46.20
C PHE A 34 -32.65 -55.71 -45.01
N ALA A 35 -33.96 -55.89 -44.88
CA ALA A 35 -34.73 -55.40 -43.73
C ALA A 35 -34.25 -56.02 -42.41
N LEU A 36 -34.01 -57.35 -42.39
CA LEU A 36 -33.42 -58.06 -41.26
C LEU A 36 -31.98 -57.59 -40.94
N GLY A 37 -31.20 -57.23 -41.96
CA GLY A 37 -29.88 -56.62 -41.81
C GLY A 37 -29.95 -55.25 -41.15
N SER A 38 -30.84 -54.38 -41.63
CA SER A 38 -31.03 -53.03 -41.09
C SER A 38 -31.52 -53.01 -39.64
N GLU A 39 -32.36 -53.98 -39.23
CA GLU A 39 -32.75 -54.12 -37.83
C GLU A 39 -31.59 -54.59 -36.93
N ARG A 40 -30.68 -55.42 -37.46
CA ARG A 40 -29.50 -55.88 -36.71
C ARG A 40 -28.50 -54.76 -36.52
N GLU A 41 -28.27 -53.95 -37.56
CA GLU A 41 -27.42 -52.76 -37.49
C GLU A 41 -27.98 -51.73 -36.50
N ALA A 42 -29.28 -51.43 -36.57
CA ALA A 42 -29.92 -50.52 -35.61
C ALA A 42 -29.86 -51.04 -34.15
N LYS A 43 -29.98 -52.36 -33.94
CA LYS A 43 -29.83 -52.98 -32.61
C LYS A 43 -28.39 -52.95 -32.11
N GLN A 44 -27.41 -53.12 -33.00
CA GLN A 44 -25.99 -52.99 -32.65
C GLN A 44 -25.63 -51.54 -32.28
N GLU A 45 -26.06 -50.56 -33.06
CA GLU A 45 -25.83 -49.15 -32.75
C GLU A 45 -26.50 -48.74 -31.42
N LEU A 46 -27.70 -49.24 -31.13
CA LEU A 46 -28.35 -49.04 -29.84
C LEU A 46 -27.61 -49.72 -28.70
N ALA A 47 -27.06 -50.93 -28.91
CA ALA A 47 -26.27 -51.64 -27.92
C ALA A 47 -24.97 -50.88 -27.60
N GLU A 48 -24.23 -50.43 -28.62
CA GLU A 48 -23.01 -49.63 -28.46
C GLU A 48 -23.29 -48.30 -27.75
N ARG A 49 -24.39 -47.61 -28.12
CA ARG A 49 -24.83 -46.40 -27.42
C ARG A 49 -25.22 -46.68 -25.96
N SER A 50 -25.87 -47.81 -25.68
CA SER A 50 -26.27 -48.18 -24.31
C SER A 50 -25.06 -48.53 -23.44
N GLU A 51 -24.06 -49.20 -23.99
CA GLU A 51 -22.81 -49.52 -23.31
C GLU A 51 -21.97 -48.26 -23.07
N GLY A 52 -21.90 -47.36 -24.06
CA GLY A 52 -21.27 -46.05 -23.90
C GLY A 52 -21.93 -45.18 -22.83
N LEU A 53 -23.26 -45.17 -22.76
CA LEU A 53 -24.01 -44.48 -21.70
C LEU A 53 -23.81 -45.12 -20.32
N ALA A 54 -23.74 -46.44 -20.24
CA ALA A 54 -23.44 -47.14 -18.99
C ALA A 54 -22.04 -46.77 -18.47
N GLY A 55 -21.04 -46.73 -19.36
CA GLY A 55 -19.69 -46.29 -19.01
C GLY A 55 -19.64 -44.83 -18.50
N GLN A 56 -20.39 -43.93 -19.14
CA GLN A 56 -20.51 -42.53 -18.68
C GLN A 56 -21.20 -42.42 -17.31
N LEU A 57 -22.22 -43.24 -17.04
CA LEU A 57 -22.89 -43.27 -15.73
C LEU A 57 -21.97 -43.79 -14.62
N ASP A 58 -21.16 -44.83 -14.90
CA ASP A 58 -20.18 -45.35 -13.94
C ASP A 58 -19.07 -44.33 -13.65
N GLU A 59 -18.60 -43.62 -14.68
CA GLU A 59 -17.64 -42.52 -14.51
C GLU A 59 -18.22 -41.39 -13.66
N LEU A 60 -19.47 -40.98 -13.91
CA LEU A 60 -20.16 -39.95 -13.12
C LEU A 60 -20.38 -40.40 -11.67
N HIS A 61 -20.73 -41.66 -11.42
CA HIS A 61 -20.83 -42.19 -10.07
C HIS A 61 -19.49 -42.16 -9.35
N GLY A 62 -18.40 -42.57 -10.01
CA GLY A 62 -17.05 -42.48 -9.46
C GLY A 62 -16.64 -41.04 -9.12
N GLN A 63 -16.98 -40.08 -9.98
CA GLN A 63 -16.75 -38.66 -9.72
C GLN A 63 -17.59 -38.15 -8.53
N LEU A 64 -18.85 -38.57 -8.42
CA LEU A 64 -19.76 -38.17 -7.34
C LEU A 64 -19.30 -38.72 -5.98
N ASP A 65 -18.87 -39.97 -5.93
CA ASP A 65 -18.30 -40.58 -4.73
C ASP A 65 -16.98 -39.92 -4.32
N GLY A 66 -16.13 -39.59 -5.30
CA GLY A 66 -14.92 -38.80 -5.06
C GLY A 66 -15.21 -37.39 -4.50
N LEU A 67 -16.24 -36.71 -5.01
CA LEU A 67 -16.68 -35.41 -4.49
C LEU A 67 -17.28 -35.53 -3.09
N ARG A 68 -18.07 -36.56 -2.82
CA ARG A 68 -18.60 -36.83 -1.47
C ARG A 68 -17.48 -37.08 -0.46
N GLY A 69 -16.46 -37.85 -0.83
CA GLY A 69 -15.29 -38.07 0.00
C GLY A 69 -14.54 -36.77 0.33
N LYS A 70 -14.35 -35.91 -0.68
CA LYS A 70 -13.73 -34.58 -0.49
C LYS A 70 -14.58 -33.66 0.40
N LEU A 71 -15.90 -33.70 0.26
CA LEU A 71 -16.82 -32.92 1.08
C LEU A 71 -16.76 -33.35 2.55
N ALA A 72 -16.81 -34.65 2.82
CA ALA A 72 -16.70 -35.19 4.18
C ALA A 72 -15.35 -34.83 4.84
N ALA A 73 -14.24 -34.89 4.07
CA ALA A 73 -12.93 -34.48 4.56
C ALA A 73 -12.89 -32.97 4.88
N ALA A 74 -13.47 -32.13 4.02
CA ALA A 74 -13.54 -30.69 4.24
C ALA A 74 -14.41 -30.33 5.46
N GLU A 75 -15.53 -31.02 5.66
CA GLU A 75 -16.39 -30.84 6.85
C GLU A 75 -15.65 -31.21 8.13
N SER A 76 -14.90 -32.32 8.13
CA SER A 76 -14.06 -32.71 9.28
C SER A 76 -13.00 -31.67 9.60
N MET A 77 -12.28 -31.15 8.59
CA MET A 77 -11.28 -30.10 8.80
C MET A 77 -11.88 -28.82 9.37
N LEU A 78 -13.05 -28.41 8.87
CA LEU A 78 -13.75 -27.23 9.39
C LEU A 78 -14.22 -27.44 10.83
N GLN A 79 -14.60 -28.65 11.22
CA GLN A 79 -14.95 -28.96 12.60
C GLN A 79 -13.73 -28.86 13.52
N ASP A 80 -12.60 -29.45 13.12
CA ASP A 80 -11.35 -29.39 13.88
C ASP A 80 -10.86 -27.94 14.07
N GLU A 81 -10.93 -27.11 13.01
CA GLU A 81 -10.58 -25.69 13.08
C GLU A 81 -11.50 -24.90 14.02
N ARG A 82 -12.80 -25.23 14.04
CA ARG A 82 -13.76 -24.60 14.96
C ARG A 82 -13.46 -24.97 16.40
N GLU A 83 -13.17 -26.23 16.68
CA GLU A 83 -12.80 -26.70 18.02
C GLU A 83 -11.51 -26.05 18.52
N LEU A 84 -10.48 -25.98 17.66
CA LEU A 84 -9.22 -25.31 17.97
C LEU A 84 -9.41 -23.81 18.21
N SER A 85 -10.25 -23.16 17.41
CA SER A 85 -10.57 -21.74 17.57
C SER A 85 -11.32 -21.47 18.88
N ALA A 86 -12.29 -22.32 19.25
CA ALA A 86 -13.03 -22.21 20.50
C ALA A 86 -12.11 -22.39 21.73
N ALA A 87 -11.18 -23.35 21.68
CA ALA A 87 -10.19 -23.54 22.72
C ALA A 87 -9.28 -22.32 22.89
N ARG A 88 -8.83 -21.72 21.77
CA ARG A 88 -7.98 -20.53 21.78
C ARG A 88 -8.71 -19.30 22.33
N ILE A 89 -9.98 -19.10 21.97
CA ILE A 89 -10.81 -18.00 22.50
C ILE A 89 -10.93 -18.14 24.03
N THR A 90 -11.28 -19.34 24.52
CA THR A 90 -11.38 -19.61 25.96
C THR A 90 -10.07 -19.31 26.70
N GLN A 91 -8.93 -19.70 26.12
CA GLN A 91 -7.61 -19.42 26.70
C GLN A 91 -7.32 -17.91 26.79
N LEU A 92 -7.66 -17.15 25.73
CA LEU A 92 -7.46 -15.70 25.69
C LEU A 92 -8.37 -14.98 26.69
N GLU A 93 -9.62 -15.43 26.85
CA GLU A 93 -10.54 -14.89 27.85
C GLU A 93 -10.01 -15.08 29.28
N GLN A 94 -9.47 -16.27 29.59
CA GLN A 94 -8.82 -16.52 30.88
C GLN A 94 -7.60 -15.61 31.12
N GLN A 95 -6.79 -15.37 30.08
CA GLN A 95 -5.64 -14.46 30.19
C GLN A 95 -6.07 -13.01 30.44
N LEU A 96 -7.08 -12.53 29.71
CA LEU A 96 -7.64 -11.19 29.90
C LEU A 96 -8.22 -11.01 31.30
N PHE A 97 -8.90 -12.02 31.83
CA PHE A 97 -9.41 -12.01 33.19
C PHE A 97 -8.28 -11.82 34.22
N ARG A 98 -7.22 -12.64 34.12
CA ARG A 98 -6.04 -12.53 35.00
C ARG A 98 -5.35 -11.18 34.90
N GLN A 99 -5.25 -10.61 33.70
CA GLN A 99 -4.65 -9.28 33.50
C GLN A 99 -5.51 -8.17 34.12
N ARG A 100 -6.84 -8.25 33.99
CA ARG A 100 -7.76 -7.29 34.62
C ARG A 100 -7.70 -7.34 36.14
N GLU A 101 -7.59 -8.53 36.73
CA GLU A 101 -7.39 -8.67 38.17
C GLU A 101 -6.08 -8.04 38.63
N LYS A 102 -4.96 -8.30 37.93
CA LYS A 102 -3.67 -7.67 38.23
C LYS A 102 -3.74 -6.14 38.13
N ALA A 103 -4.40 -5.62 37.09
CA ALA A 103 -4.58 -4.18 36.92
C ALA A 103 -5.37 -3.56 38.08
N ARG A 104 -6.46 -4.22 38.53
CA ARG A 104 -7.23 -3.79 39.71
C ARG A 104 -6.39 -3.82 40.99
N GLN A 105 -5.59 -4.85 41.18
CA GLN A 105 -4.70 -4.95 42.35
C GLN A 105 -3.66 -3.82 42.36
N LEU A 106 -3.03 -3.52 41.21
CA LEU A 106 -2.09 -2.41 41.08
C LEU A 106 -2.77 -1.06 41.32
N GLN A 107 -3.97 -0.86 40.77
CA GLN A 107 -4.72 0.37 40.99
C GLN A 107 -5.09 0.56 42.47
N ALA A 108 -5.49 -0.51 43.17
CA ALA A 108 -5.75 -0.47 44.61
C ALA A 108 -4.47 -0.18 45.43
N ALA A 109 -3.33 -0.74 45.02
CA ALA A 109 -2.04 -0.46 45.65
C ALA A 109 -1.62 1.01 45.47
N LEU A 110 -1.77 1.56 44.26
CA LEU A 110 -1.50 2.96 43.98
C LEU A 110 -2.42 3.90 44.77
N ALA A 111 -3.71 3.56 44.90
CA ALA A 111 -4.65 4.34 45.70
C ALA A 111 -4.27 4.36 47.18
N ARG A 112 -3.82 3.23 47.75
CA ARG A 112 -3.30 3.17 49.12
C ARG A 112 -2.06 4.04 49.30
N LEU A 113 -1.13 3.98 48.36
CA LEU A 113 0.11 4.75 48.39
C LEU A 113 -0.17 6.26 48.29
N ALA A 114 -1.14 6.66 47.47
CA ALA A 114 -1.61 8.04 47.41
C ALA A 114 -2.30 8.50 48.71
N GLN A 115 -3.04 7.62 49.39
CA GLN A 115 -3.61 7.90 50.72
C GLN A 115 -2.52 8.05 51.80
N GLU A 116 -1.46 7.24 51.73
CA GLU A 116 -0.31 7.38 52.63
C GLU A 116 0.45 8.69 52.40
N MET A 117 0.56 9.13 51.14
CA MET A 117 1.19 10.40 50.76
C MET A 117 0.33 11.64 51.06
N THR A 118 -0.97 11.49 51.32
CA THR A 118 -1.89 12.59 51.67
C THR A 118 -2.07 12.77 53.19
N LYS A 119 -1.38 11.98 54.03
CA LYS A 119 -1.09 12.42 55.40
C LYS A 119 -0.19 13.67 55.28
N PRO A 120 -0.55 14.81 55.86
CA PRO A 120 0.20 16.04 55.66
C PRO A 120 1.58 15.88 56.30
N ALA A 121 2.59 15.66 55.45
CA ALA A 121 3.94 16.11 55.72
C ALA A 121 3.88 17.64 55.71
N ALA A 122 3.49 18.20 56.85
CA ALA A 122 3.48 19.63 57.11
C ALA A 122 4.93 20.10 57.27
N GLU A 123 5.63 20.21 56.14
CA GLU A 123 6.90 20.90 55.96
C GLU A 123 7.05 21.09 54.44
N ALA A 124 6.24 22.01 53.90
CA ALA A 124 6.42 22.48 52.53
C ALA A 124 7.74 23.26 52.48
N GLU A 125 8.69 22.80 51.69
CA GLU A 125 9.90 23.58 51.43
C GLU A 125 9.51 24.96 50.86
N PRO A 126 10.04 26.06 51.43
CA PRO A 126 9.71 27.40 50.99
C PRO A 126 10.35 27.68 49.63
N GLY A 127 9.53 27.88 48.59
CA GLY A 127 10.01 28.27 47.25
C GLY A 127 9.17 27.81 46.05
N PHE A 128 8.06 27.10 46.27
CA PHE A 128 7.23 26.57 45.19
C PHE A 128 6.43 27.68 44.45
N ASP A 129 6.80 28.00 43.21
CA ASP A 129 5.98 28.78 42.28
C ASP A 129 5.18 27.84 41.35
N PRO A 130 3.85 27.74 41.51
CA PRO A 130 2.99 26.90 40.66
C PRO A 130 3.07 27.23 39.17
N ALA A 131 3.37 28.48 38.81
CA ALA A 131 3.48 28.91 37.42
C ALA A 131 4.76 28.37 36.76
N GLU A 132 5.85 28.31 37.51
CA GLU A 132 7.12 27.74 37.05
C GLU A 132 6.98 26.23 36.82
N GLN A 133 6.36 25.51 37.76
CA GLN A 133 6.11 24.08 37.60
C GLN A 133 5.22 23.76 36.39
N SER A 134 4.19 24.58 36.14
CA SER A 134 3.31 24.39 34.98
C SER A 134 4.09 24.54 33.66
N ARG A 135 4.99 25.53 33.56
CA ARG A 135 5.86 25.71 32.39
C ARG A 135 6.82 24.54 32.21
N GLN A 136 7.42 24.06 33.29
CA GLN A 136 8.32 22.90 33.29
C GLN A 136 7.59 21.64 32.78
N VAL A 137 6.36 21.39 33.23
CA VAL A 137 5.54 20.26 32.74
C VAL A 137 5.22 20.38 31.25
N GLU A 138 4.90 21.57 30.76
CA GLU A 138 4.66 21.81 29.33
C GLU A 138 5.94 21.60 28.50
N GLN A 139 7.08 22.15 28.94
CA GLN A 139 8.37 21.96 28.30
C GLN A 139 8.80 20.48 28.28
N LEU A 140 8.63 19.75 29.39
CA LEU A 140 8.86 18.30 29.44
C LEU A 140 7.97 17.54 28.46
N ARG A 141 6.70 17.95 28.33
CA ARG A 141 5.76 17.33 27.39
C ARG A 141 6.16 17.59 25.94
N GLU A 142 6.50 18.83 25.60
CA GLU A 142 6.97 19.24 24.28
C GLU A 142 8.24 18.47 23.89
N LEU A 143 9.25 18.47 24.77
CA LEU A 143 10.52 17.78 24.58
C LEU A 143 10.31 16.28 24.34
N ASN A 144 9.58 15.59 25.23
CA ASN A 144 9.34 14.16 25.09
C ASN A 144 8.49 13.81 23.85
N THR A 145 7.55 14.69 23.46
CA THR A 145 6.72 14.49 22.27
C THR A 145 7.57 14.64 21.00
N GLY A 146 8.41 15.68 20.94
CA GLY A 146 9.32 15.92 19.82
C GLY A 146 10.32 14.78 19.63
N LEU A 147 10.94 14.30 20.72
CA LEU A 147 11.88 13.16 20.67
C LEU A 147 11.18 11.87 20.22
N ARG A 148 9.97 11.59 20.73
CA ARG A 148 9.20 10.39 20.33
C ARG A 148 8.82 10.41 18.86
N ALA A 149 8.40 11.57 18.33
CA ALA A 149 8.02 11.71 16.92
C ALA A 149 9.17 11.34 15.95
N GLU A 150 10.41 11.41 16.42
CA GLU A 150 11.64 11.17 15.66
C GLU A 150 12.28 9.81 15.94
N GLY A 151 11.52 8.89 16.58
CA GLY A 151 11.97 7.53 16.87
C GLY A 151 12.82 7.40 18.14
N LEU A 152 13.04 8.49 18.88
CA LEU A 152 13.81 8.50 20.13
C LEU A 152 12.94 8.20 21.35
N GLY A 153 11.91 7.36 21.19
CA GLY A 153 11.00 6.99 22.27
C GLY A 153 11.67 6.19 23.40
N THR A 154 12.88 5.66 23.17
CA THR A 154 13.74 5.03 24.17
C THR A 154 14.39 6.02 25.14
N LEU A 155 14.30 7.31 24.86
CA LEU A 155 14.83 8.39 25.67
C LEU A 155 13.66 9.19 26.24
N ARG A 156 13.62 9.35 27.58
CA ARG A 156 12.55 10.08 28.24
C ARG A 156 13.08 10.97 29.34
N PHE A 157 12.80 12.26 29.23
CA PHE A 157 13.03 13.22 30.30
C PHE A 157 11.93 13.03 31.35
N LEU A 158 12.33 12.71 32.57
CA LEU A 158 11.43 12.53 33.70
C LEU A 158 11.18 13.86 34.40
N ASP A 159 12.27 14.60 34.64
CA ASP A 159 12.24 15.87 35.33
C ASP A 159 13.46 16.75 34.98
N PHE A 160 13.38 18.05 35.24
CA PHE A 160 14.52 18.97 35.29
C PHE A 160 14.21 20.16 36.20
N ALA A 161 15.19 20.65 36.96
CA ALA A 161 14.97 21.76 37.88
C ALA A 161 14.72 23.10 37.17
N ARG A 162 15.45 23.39 36.09
CA ARG A 162 15.26 24.62 35.28
C ARG A 162 15.85 24.47 33.88
N PHE A 163 15.35 25.28 32.94
CA PHE A 163 15.92 25.44 31.60
C PHE A 163 16.39 26.88 31.40
N ALA A 164 17.70 27.06 31.17
CA ALA A 164 18.34 28.36 31.00
C ALA A 164 19.52 28.26 30.03
N ASP A 165 19.74 29.31 29.22
CA ASP A 165 20.89 29.41 28.30
C ASP A 165 21.07 28.20 27.35
N GLY A 166 19.96 27.58 26.95
CA GLY A 166 19.96 26.40 26.07
C GLY A 166 20.45 25.12 26.76
N SER A 167 20.47 25.09 28.09
CA SER A 167 20.85 23.93 28.90
C SER A 167 19.75 23.63 29.94
N PHE A 168 19.54 22.35 30.19
CA PHE A 168 18.71 21.86 31.27
C PHE A 168 19.57 21.63 32.51
N HIS A 169 19.07 21.98 33.69
CA HIS A 169 19.77 21.80 34.95
C HIS A 169 19.02 20.85 35.88
N GLY A 170 19.77 20.03 36.63
CA GLY A 170 19.21 19.05 37.57
C GLY A 170 18.25 18.09 36.89
N VAL A 171 18.73 17.42 35.84
CA VAL A 171 17.90 16.62 34.92
C VAL A 171 17.86 15.17 35.33
N ASP A 172 16.67 14.59 35.33
CA ASP A 172 16.46 13.15 35.41
C ASP A 172 16.01 12.59 34.06
N LEU A 173 16.77 11.62 33.56
CA LEU A 173 16.64 11.07 32.21
C LEU A 173 16.59 9.55 32.26
N LEU A 174 15.51 8.98 31.75
CA LEU A 174 15.36 7.54 31.58
C LEU A 174 15.76 7.13 30.17
N ARG A 175 16.61 6.10 30.08
CA ARG A 175 16.92 5.41 28.84
C ARG A 175 16.41 3.98 28.91
N SER A 176 15.62 3.57 27.93
CA SER A 176 15.22 2.18 27.70
C SER A 176 15.82 1.63 26.41
N ASP A 177 15.62 0.35 26.14
CA ASP A 177 15.77 -0.20 24.79
C ASP A 177 14.43 -0.23 24.05
N LEU A 178 14.42 -0.83 22.85
CA LEU A 178 13.24 -0.96 22.00
C LEU A 178 12.16 -1.87 22.59
N GLU A 179 12.51 -2.74 23.55
CA GLU A 179 11.57 -3.60 24.26
C GLU A 179 10.96 -2.88 25.48
N GLY A 180 11.36 -1.63 25.73
CA GLY A 180 10.94 -0.85 26.89
C GLY A 180 11.65 -1.25 28.18
N ILE A 181 12.67 -2.10 28.11
CA ILE A 181 13.49 -2.45 29.27
C ILE A 181 14.37 -1.24 29.59
N VAL A 182 14.23 -0.69 30.79
CA VAL A 182 15.10 0.40 31.27
C VAL A 182 16.54 -0.09 31.19
N ARG A 183 17.41 0.69 30.55
CA ARG A 183 18.86 0.48 30.37
C ARG A 183 19.71 1.39 31.25
N GLY A 184 19.14 2.48 31.74
CA GLY A 184 19.79 3.40 32.67
C GLY A 184 18.85 4.52 33.09
N ASN A 185 19.01 5.00 34.32
CA ASN A 185 18.46 6.28 34.76
C ASN A 185 19.65 7.22 35.01
N TYR A 186 19.64 8.41 34.43
CA TYR A 186 20.73 9.38 34.54
C TYR A 186 20.22 10.60 35.30
N HIS A 187 21.00 11.01 36.29
CA HIS A 187 20.86 12.31 36.92
C HIS A 187 22.03 13.18 36.47
N ALA A 188 21.80 14.42 36.02
CA ALA A 188 22.86 15.32 35.59
C ALA A 188 22.65 16.75 36.10
N ASP A 189 23.74 17.39 36.53
CA ASP A 189 23.71 18.79 36.99
C ASP A 189 23.39 19.74 35.84
N GLU A 190 23.92 19.46 34.66
CA GLU A 190 23.67 20.19 33.41
C GLU A 190 23.57 19.20 32.24
N LEU A 191 22.59 19.39 31.35
CA LEU A 191 22.42 18.65 30.11
C LEU A 191 22.15 19.60 28.95
N ARG A 192 22.89 19.43 27.85
CA ARG A 192 22.67 20.14 26.59
C ARG A 192 22.35 19.17 25.47
N LEU A 193 21.36 19.50 24.65
CA LEU A 193 21.05 18.76 23.42
C LEU A 193 21.70 19.46 22.22
N GLU A 194 22.58 18.76 21.53
CA GLU A 194 23.28 19.24 20.33
C GLU A 194 22.83 18.42 19.12
N LEU A 195 22.34 19.07 18.07
CA LEU A 195 22.00 18.39 16.82
C LEU A 195 23.01 18.78 15.74
N ASP A 196 23.77 17.80 15.26
CA ASP A 196 24.64 17.97 14.09
C ASP A 196 23.79 17.94 12.81
N ARG A 197 23.66 19.11 12.17
CA ARG A 197 22.87 19.27 10.95
C ARG A 197 23.45 18.50 9.76
N ALA A 198 24.76 18.20 9.77
CA ALA A 198 25.42 17.48 8.68
C ALA A 198 25.13 15.97 8.77
N SER A 199 25.26 15.40 9.96
CA SER A 199 25.16 13.94 10.18
C SER A 199 23.78 13.48 10.65
N GLY A 200 22.92 14.38 11.12
CA GLY A 200 21.64 14.03 11.74
C GLY A 200 21.78 13.35 13.10
N ILE A 201 22.93 13.50 13.76
CA ILE A 201 23.18 12.92 15.09
C ILE A 201 22.77 13.93 16.16
N LEU A 202 21.90 13.49 17.07
CA LEU A 202 21.56 14.18 18.31
C LEU A 202 22.49 13.69 19.42
N THR A 203 23.24 14.61 20.03
CA THR A 203 24.13 14.36 21.14
C THR A 203 23.59 15.01 22.41
N LEU A 204 23.38 14.21 23.46
CA LEU A 204 23.09 14.71 24.81
C LEU A 204 24.40 14.79 25.57
N ARG A 205 24.93 16.00 25.82
CA ARG A 205 26.10 16.19 26.68
C ARG A 205 25.67 16.48 28.10
N MET A 206 26.19 15.72 29.04
CA MET A 206 25.90 15.86 30.46
C MET A 206 27.14 16.24 31.26
N LYS A 207 26.98 17.14 32.23
CA LYS A 207 27.99 17.45 33.25
C LYS A 207 27.52 16.98 34.62
N GLY A 208 28.47 16.56 35.46
CA GLY A 208 28.16 16.04 36.80
C GLY A 208 27.31 14.77 36.81
N ALA A 209 27.26 14.02 35.71
CA ALA A 209 26.28 12.97 35.54
C ALA A 209 26.52 11.74 36.45
N ILE A 210 25.43 11.21 37.00
CA ILE A 210 25.38 9.96 37.76
C ILE A 210 24.42 9.02 37.03
N GLU A 211 24.91 7.84 36.68
CA GLU A 211 24.08 6.77 36.15
C GLU A 211 23.65 5.84 37.29
N ILE A 212 22.35 5.57 37.36
CA ILE A 212 21.72 4.65 38.30
C ILE A 212 21.28 3.42 37.50
N TRP A 213 21.94 2.29 37.77
CA TRP A 213 21.65 1.03 37.10
C TRP A 213 21.50 -0.11 38.11
N ARG A 214 20.34 -0.78 38.10
CA ARG A 214 20.00 -1.86 39.04
C ARG A 214 20.31 -1.50 40.51
N GLY A 215 19.96 -0.27 40.90
CA GLY A 215 20.19 0.27 42.25
C GLY A 215 21.63 0.70 42.54
N LYS A 216 22.59 0.48 41.63
CA LYS A 216 23.97 0.94 41.79
C LYS A 216 24.14 2.33 41.14
N LYS A 217 24.73 3.25 41.89
CA LYS A 217 25.10 4.59 41.40
C LYS A 217 26.53 4.56 40.86
N ARG A 218 26.74 5.08 39.66
CA ARG A 218 28.04 5.21 39.00
C ARG A 218 28.21 6.66 38.55
N LYS A 219 29.19 7.35 39.11
CA LYS A 219 29.57 8.69 38.63
C LYS A 219 30.23 8.56 37.26
N LEU A 220 29.74 9.33 36.29
CA LEU A 220 30.27 9.37 34.94
C LEU A 220 31.37 10.45 34.84
N LYS A 221 32.20 10.35 33.79
CA LYS A 221 33.17 11.40 33.49
C LYS A 221 32.43 12.67 33.08
N ASP A 222 33.03 13.82 33.41
CA ASP A 222 32.44 15.10 33.04
C ASP A 222 32.42 15.27 31.52
N GLY A 223 31.31 15.79 30.99
CA GLY A 223 31.07 15.85 29.55
C GLY A 223 30.65 14.51 28.92
N HIS A 224 30.13 13.56 29.69
CA HIS A 224 29.60 12.31 29.14
C HIS A 224 28.53 12.58 28.08
N SER A 225 28.66 11.94 26.91
CA SER A 225 27.75 12.12 25.79
C SER A 225 26.97 10.84 25.48
N LEU A 226 25.69 11.01 25.13
CA LEU A 226 24.87 9.98 24.50
C LEU A 226 24.51 10.42 23.09
N GLU A 227 24.73 9.57 22.10
CA GLU A 227 24.51 9.89 20.69
C GLU A 227 23.37 9.05 20.11
N PHE A 228 22.53 9.71 19.32
CA PHE A 228 21.37 9.10 18.70
C PHE A 228 21.26 9.54 17.25
N VAL A 229 21.00 8.60 16.35
CA VAL A 229 20.72 8.90 14.94
C VAL A 229 19.26 9.30 14.82
N VAL A 230 19.01 10.50 14.28
CA VAL A 230 17.66 11.05 14.07
C VAL A 230 17.21 10.72 12.66
N GLN A 231 15.96 10.25 12.50
CA GLN A 231 15.41 9.90 11.18
C GLN A 231 15.13 11.15 10.33
N GLU A 232 14.46 12.16 10.88
CA GLU A 232 14.17 13.42 10.18
C GLU A 232 14.77 14.61 10.93
N PRO A 233 16.11 14.82 10.90
CA PRO A 233 16.77 15.82 11.74
C PRO A 233 16.27 17.26 11.49
N LYS A 234 15.82 17.57 10.26
CA LYS A 234 15.21 18.87 9.94
C LYS A 234 13.87 19.10 10.63
N ARG A 235 13.09 18.05 10.86
CA ARG A 235 11.80 18.12 11.54
C ARG A 235 12.02 18.25 13.04
N LEU A 236 12.92 17.45 13.62
CA LEU A 236 13.35 17.60 15.01
C LEU A 236 13.86 19.02 15.32
N ALA A 237 14.70 19.57 14.43
CA ALA A 237 15.25 20.92 14.59
C ALA A 237 14.17 22.01 14.64
N ARG A 238 13.04 21.82 13.94
CA ARG A 238 11.91 22.76 13.96
C ARG A 238 11.01 22.56 15.17
N SER A 239 10.79 21.33 15.59
CA SER A 239 9.89 21.03 16.71
C SER A 239 10.49 21.37 18.06
N LEU A 240 11.83 21.30 18.19
CA LEU A 240 12.55 21.56 19.43
C LEU A 240 13.55 22.72 19.29
N GLU A 241 13.24 23.72 18.46
CA GLU A 241 14.14 24.83 18.14
C GLU A 241 14.67 25.55 19.40
N SER A 242 13.82 25.71 20.41
CA SER A 242 14.16 26.34 21.69
C SER A 242 15.10 25.51 22.57
N PHE A 243 15.15 24.19 22.38
CA PHE A 243 15.90 23.26 23.23
C PHE A 243 17.20 22.77 22.59
N LEU A 244 17.38 22.95 21.28
CA LEU A 244 18.48 22.37 20.52
C LEU A 244 19.58 23.38 20.21
N HIS A 245 20.82 22.99 20.49
CA HIS A 245 21.99 23.64 19.97
C HIS A 245 22.35 23.06 18.59
N LEU A 246 22.06 23.81 17.52
CA LEU A 246 22.30 23.36 16.15
C LEU A 246 23.77 23.57 15.73
N THR A 247 24.46 22.51 15.33
CA THR A 247 25.86 22.56 14.86
C THR A 247 25.98 22.21 13.38
N LYS A 248 27.07 22.66 12.73
CA LYS A 248 27.37 22.50 11.28
C LYS A 248 26.25 23.01 10.37
N SER A 249 26.32 22.78 9.06
CA SER A 249 25.26 23.13 8.09
C SER A 249 24.56 21.88 7.58
N TRP A 250 23.29 21.98 7.17
CA TRP A 250 22.60 20.88 6.50
C TRP A 250 23.41 20.41 5.28
N PRO A 251 23.54 19.10 5.03
CA PRO A 251 24.18 18.63 3.82
C PRO A 251 23.40 19.20 2.64
N LYS A 252 24.13 19.69 1.64
CA LYS A 252 23.50 19.93 0.34
C LYS A 252 22.99 18.56 -0.12
N PRO A 253 21.75 18.45 -0.61
CA PRO A 253 21.25 17.18 -1.11
C PRO A 253 22.28 16.63 -2.11
N GLU A 254 22.86 15.46 -1.82
CA GLU A 254 23.66 14.76 -2.80
C GLU A 254 22.69 14.37 -3.90
N ASP A 255 22.88 14.97 -5.09
CA ASP A 255 22.15 14.62 -6.29
C ASP A 255 22.57 13.20 -6.70
N SER A 256 22.03 12.17 -6.04
CA SER A 256 22.18 10.79 -6.50
C SER A 256 21.37 10.70 -7.81
N GLY A 257 22.08 10.81 -8.93
CA GLY A 257 21.45 10.97 -10.25
C GLY A 257 20.44 9.86 -10.58
N ALA A 258 20.59 8.67 -9.98
CA ALA A 258 19.67 7.54 -10.15
C ALA A 258 18.32 7.74 -9.43
N GLU A 259 18.33 8.23 -8.19
CA GLU A 259 17.09 8.48 -7.44
C GLU A 259 16.34 9.68 -8.01
N GLN A 260 17.08 10.72 -8.41
CA GLN A 260 16.50 11.86 -9.12
C GLN A 260 15.91 11.46 -10.46
N LEU A 261 16.55 10.56 -11.20
CA LEU A 261 16.02 10.04 -12.45
C LEU A 261 14.71 9.27 -12.22
N ALA A 262 14.68 8.35 -11.25
CA ALA A 262 13.48 7.58 -10.94
C ALA A 262 12.32 8.48 -10.47
N GLN A 263 12.63 9.46 -9.60
CA GLN A 263 11.65 10.43 -9.13
C GLN A 263 11.13 11.32 -10.27
N ARG A 264 12.02 11.72 -11.19
CA ARG A 264 11.68 12.53 -12.38
C ARG A 264 10.78 11.78 -13.35
N GLU A 265 11.06 10.52 -13.63
CA GLU A 265 10.19 9.68 -14.48
C GLU A 265 8.81 9.48 -13.83
N ALA A 266 8.76 9.22 -12.52
CA ALA A 266 7.49 9.10 -11.79
C ALA A 266 6.66 10.40 -11.84
N TRP A 267 7.30 11.56 -11.73
CA TRP A 267 6.62 12.85 -11.84
C TRP A 267 6.17 13.17 -13.27
N LYS A 268 7.00 12.84 -14.26
CA LYS A 268 6.65 12.95 -15.67
C LYS A 268 5.39 12.14 -15.98
N GLU A 269 5.33 10.88 -15.54
CA GLU A 269 4.18 10.02 -15.74
C GLU A 269 2.89 10.58 -15.10
N ARG A 270 3.00 11.16 -13.89
CA ARG A 270 1.87 11.83 -13.22
C ARG A 270 1.38 13.06 -13.97
N LEU A 271 2.29 13.89 -14.48
CA LEU A 271 1.95 15.05 -15.30
C LEU A 271 1.30 14.63 -16.63
N ASP A 272 1.83 13.59 -17.29
CA ASP A 272 1.24 13.06 -18.52
C ASP A 272 -0.17 12.51 -18.27
N ARG A 273 -0.39 11.79 -17.15
CA ARG A 273 -1.73 11.37 -16.73
C ARG A 273 -2.64 12.57 -16.50
N LEU A 274 -2.18 13.64 -15.85
CA LEU A 274 -2.96 14.86 -15.65
C LEU A 274 -3.39 15.45 -17.01
N LEU A 275 -2.45 15.59 -17.95
CA LEU A 275 -2.68 16.13 -19.30
C LEU A 275 -3.64 15.28 -20.15
N GLN A 276 -3.58 13.95 -20.04
CA GLN A 276 -4.41 13.03 -20.84
C GLN A 276 -5.93 13.17 -20.61
N GLY A 277 -6.36 13.84 -19.53
CA GLY A 277 -7.79 14.10 -19.30
C GLY A 277 -8.31 15.37 -19.94
N ALA A 278 -7.43 16.25 -20.42
CA ALA A 278 -7.77 17.54 -21.02
C ALA A 278 -8.04 17.46 -22.53
N ARG A 279 -8.66 16.36 -23.00
CA ARG A 279 -8.63 15.92 -24.43
C ARG A 279 -9.35 16.80 -25.43
N LYS A 280 -10.12 17.82 -25.01
CA LYS A 280 -10.96 18.59 -25.94
C LYS A 280 -10.18 19.46 -26.92
N GLU A 281 -8.94 19.83 -26.61
CA GLU A 281 -8.14 20.79 -27.40
C GLU A 281 -6.91 20.17 -28.09
N GLY A 282 -6.70 18.86 -27.95
CA GLY A 282 -5.50 18.17 -28.45
C GLY A 282 -4.89 17.24 -27.41
N ARG A 283 -3.75 16.64 -27.76
CA ARG A 283 -2.95 15.81 -26.85
C ARG A 283 -1.71 16.60 -26.43
N TYR A 284 -1.44 16.64 -25.13
CA TYR A 284 -0.22 17.22 -24.58
C TYR A 284 0.65 16.13 -23.93
N GLU A 285 1.96 16.30 -24.00
CA GLU A 285 2.95 15.36 -23.44
C GLU A 285 4.17 16.10 -22.91
N ILE A 286 4.67 15.68 -21.75
CA ILE A 286 5.91 16.19 -21.16
C ILE A 286 7.08 15.50 -21.86
N TYR A 287 7.75 16.22 -22.76
CA TYR A 287 8.95 15.72 -23.41
C TYR A 287 10.13 15.68 -22.45
N GLU A 288 10.37 16.80 -21.77
CA GLU A 288 11.50 17.02 -20.87
C GLU A 288 11.00 17.54 -19.53
N LEU A 289 11.54 16.99 -18.45
CA LEU A 289 11.39 17.48 -17.09
C LEU A 289 12.77 17.40 -16.45
N GLY A 290 13.34 18.51 -16.01
CA GLY A 290 14.69 18.54 -15.43
C GLY A 290 14.70 18.05 -13.98
N SER A 291 14.06 18.81 -13.08
CA SER A 291 14.01 18.48 -11.66
C SER A 291 12.70 18.92 -11.01
N VAL A 292 12.42 18.44 -9.80
CA VAL A 292 11.24 18.80 -9.02
C VAL A 292 11.70 19.34 -7.67
N SER A 293 11.19 20.52 -7.29
CA SER A 293 11.53 21.17 -6.02
C SER A 293 10.25 21.67 -5.36
N GLY A 294 9.79 20.95 -4.34
CA GLY A 294 8.49 21.21 -3.72
C GLY A 294 7.35 21.09 -4.73
N TYR A 295 6.64 22.19 -4.96
CA TYR A 295 5.51 22.29 -5.92
C TYR A 295 5.92 22.84 -7.29
N GLU A 296 7.23 22.95 -7.57
CA GLU A 296 7.75 23.46 -8.84
C GLU A 296 8.46 22.39 -9.65
N PHE A 297 8.03 22.24 -10.90
CA PHE A 297 8.71 21.45 -11.92
C PHE A 297 9.66 22.37 -12.68
N ARG A 298 10.93 21.99 -12.80
CA ARG A 298 11.98 22.82 -13.41
C ARG A 298 12.45 22.26 -14.74
N VAL A 299 12.77 23.16 -15.66
CA VAL A 299 13.23 22.84 -17.03
C VAL A 299 12.22 21.90 -17.70
N VAL A 300 11.07 22.44 -18.05
CA VAL A 300 9.96 21.67 -18.61
C VAL A 300 9.80 21.98 -20.08
N THR A 301 9.73 20.93 -20.90
CA THR A 301 9.35 21.00 -22.30
C THR A 301 8.06 20.21 -22.51
N LEU A 302 6.99 20.90 -22.91
CA LEU A 302 5.67 20.35 -23.21
C LEU A 302 5.44 20.37 -24.73
N LEU A 303 4.99 19.26 -25.29
CA LEU A 303 4.60 19.16 -26.70
C LEU A 303 3.07 19.09 -26.80
N GLY A 304 2.51 19.93 -27.66
CA GLY A 304 1.08 19.96 -27.98
C GLY A 304 0.83 19.45 -29.39
N TYR A 305 0.01 18.41 -29.50
CA TYR A 305 -0.38 17.76 -30.73
C TYR A 305 -1.85 18.02 -31.04
N SER A 306 -2.15 18.21 -32.33
CA SER A 306 -3.52 18.22 -32.84
C SER A 306 -4.23 16.88 -32.60
N ALA A 307 -5.56 16.86 -32.77
CA ALA A 307 -6.35 15.62 -32.74
C ALA A 307 -5.88 14.56 -33.75
N LYS A 308 -5.19 14.97 -34.83
CA LYS A 308 -4.61 14.07 -35.84
C LYS A 308 -3.20 13.59 -35.49
N GLY A 309 -2.68 13.97 -34.31
CA GLY A 309 -1.33 13.60 -33.86
C GLY A 309 -0.19 14.43 -34.47
N VAL A 310 -0.50 15.50 -35.21
CA VAL A 310 0.52 16.42 -35.74
C VAL A 310 0.98 17.36 -34.63
N LEU A 311 2.29 17.51 -34.45
CA LEU A 311 2.87 18.49 -33.51
C LEU A 311 2.52 19.92 -33.96
N GLU A 312 1.82 20.66 -33.11
CA GLU A 312 1.39 22.04 -33.41
C GLU A 312 2.08 23.07 -32.53
N ARG A 313 2.46 22.68 -31.31
CA ARG A 313 3.02 23.58 -30.30
C ARG A 313 4.13 22.90 -29.53
N ARG A 314 5.18 23.66 -29.23
CA ARG A 314 6.24 23.31 -28.28
C ARG A 314 6.32 24.44 -27.25
N LEU A 315 6.14 24.10 -25.99
CA LEU A 315 6.29 25.03 -24.89
C LEU A 315 7.52 24.64 -24.08
N ARG A 316 8.42 25.58 -23.84
CA ARG A 316 9.59 25.39 -22.96
C ARG A 316 9.57 26.44 -21.87
N ALA A 317 9.72 26.03 -20.61
CA ALA A 317 9.73 26.94 -19.48
C ALA A 317 10.76 26.52 -18.42
N LYS A 318 11.33 27.48 -17.70
CA LYS A 318 12.19 27.16 -16.55
C LYS A 318 11.40 26.61 -15.37
N LYS A 319 10.14 27.04 -15.19
CA LYS A 319 9.27 26.54 -14.12
C LYS A 319 7.86 26.25 -14.62
N LEU A 320 7.27 25.21 -14.06
CA LEU A 320 5.88 24.82 -14.19
C LEU A 320 5.31 24.57 -12.80
N ARG A 321 4.08 25.04 -12.56
CA ARG A 321 3.28 24.70 -11.38
C ARG A 321 1.91 24.18 -11.83
N VAL A 322 1.35 23.24 -11.08
CA VAL A 322 -0.04 22.83 -11.22
C VAL A 322 -0.88 23.65 -10.26
N HIS A 323 -1.79 24.45 -10.80
CA HIS A 323 -2.73 25.24 -10.00
C HIS A 323 -4.12 24.61 -10.05
N VAL A 324 -4.69 24.47 -8.86
CA VAL A 324 -6.03 23.92 -8.66
C VAL A 324 -6.83 24.95 -7.88
N ASP A 325 -7.89 25.46 -8.50
CA ASP A 325 -8.83 26.40 -7.90
C ASP A 325 -10.13 25.66 -7.63
N ASP A 326 -10.37 25.33 -6.35
CA ASP A 326 -11.55 24.59 -5.92
C ASP A 326 -12.83 25.42 -6.03
N ALA A 327 -12.74 26.75 -5.88
CA ALA A 327 -13.89 27.64 -5.93
C ALA A 327 -14.44 27.75 -7.36
N SER A 328 -13.55 27.85 -8.35
CA SER A 328 -13.96 27.88 -9.77
C SER A 328 -14.02 26.51 -10.43
N GLY A 329 -13.56 25.45 -9.74
CA GLY A 329 -13.47 24.10 -10.28
C GLY A 329 -12.44 23.94 -11.40
N ARG A 330 -11.47 24.87 -11.50
CA ARG A 330 -10.51 24.93 -12.61
C ARG A 330 -9.18 24.31 -12.23
N VAL A 331 -8.58 23.62 -13.20
CA VAL A 331 -7.21 23.10 -13.13
C VAL A 331 -6.43 23.71 -14.29
N GLU A 332 -5.27 24.29 -14.00
CA GLU A 332 -4.42 24.88 -15.03
C GLU A 332 -2.93 24.62 -14.78
N LEU A 333 -2.18 24.48 -15.87
CA LEU A 333 -0.72 24.50 -15.84
C LEU A 333 -0.22 25.91 -16.01
N ARG A 334 0.74 26.27 -15.18
CA ARG A 334 1.19 27.64 -15.00
C ARG A 334 2.69 27.68 -15.22
N PHE A 335 3.11 28.26 -16.34
CA PHE A 335 4.50 28.28 -16.80
C PHE A 335 5.13 29.66 -16.61
N SER A 336 6.40 29.71 -16.19
CA SER A 336 7.14 30.95 -16.05
C SER A 336 8.53 30.85 -16.67
N GLU A 337 9.01 31.98 -17.20
CA GLU A 337 10.32 32.15 -17.82
C GLU A 337 10.52 31.16 -18.99
N GLY A 338 9.85 31.40 -20.11
CA GLY A 338 9.80 30.45 -21.20
C GLY A 338 9.30 31.01 -22.52
N PHE A 339 8.99 30.11 -23.45
CA PHE A 339 8.39 30.44 -24.72
C PHE A 339 7.42 29.36 -25.19
N VAL A 340 6.47 29.75 -26.03
CA VAL A 340 5.63 28.86 -26.83
C VAL A 340 5.98 29.07 -28.29
N GLU A 341 6.30 27.99 -28.98
CA GLU A 341 6.60 27.95 -30.40
C GLU A 341 5.49 27.15 -31.10
N GLY A 342 4.90 27.71 -32.15
CA GLY A 342 3.87 27.05 -32.95
C GLY A 342 3.86 27.58 -34.39
N ARG A 343 2.77 27.31 -35.12
CA ARG A 343 2.63 27.74 -36.52
C ARG A 343 2.71 29.26 -36.72
N GLU A 344 2.26 30.03 -35.74
CA GLU A 344 2.25 31.50 -35.78
C GLU A 344 3.60 32.11 -35.35
N GLY A 345 4.60 31.27 -35.08
CA GLY A 345 5.93 31.68 -34.63
C GLY A 345 6.17 31.40 -33.16
N ARG A 346 7.16 32.10 -32.59
CA ARG A 346 7.62 31.95 -31.22
C ARG A 346 7.20 33.15 -30.38
N PHE A 347 6.53 32.89 -29.27
CA PHE A 347 6.11 33.86 -28.27
C PHE A 347 6.83 33.62 -26.95
N GLU A 348 7.53 34.62 -26.42
CA GLU A 348 8.24 34.52 -25.14
C GLU A 348 7.40 35.08 -23.99
N PHE A 349 7.51 34.47 -22.82
CA PHE A 349 6.83 34.92 -21.60
C PHE A 349 7.82 35.00 -20.43
N GLY A 350 7.71 36.09 -19.67
CA GLY A 350 8.58 36.41 -18.55
C GLY A 350 8.19 35.68 -17.26
N GLN A 351 8.27 36.40 -16.12
CA GLN A 351 7.94 35.81 -14.81
C GLN A 351 6.44 35.53 -14.63
N GLU A 352 5.57 36.17 -15.42
CA GLU A 352 4.12 36.00 -15.31
C GLU A 352 3.50 35.13 -16.41
N TRP A 353 3.35 33.85 -16.03
CA TRP A 353 2.28 32.90 -16.31
C TRP A 353 1.71 32.82 -17.74
N TYR A 354 2.37 32.08 -18.62
CA TYR A 354 1.61 31.39 -19.67
C TYR A 354 0.73 30.34 -18.98
N ARG A 355 -0.59 30.45 -19.16
CA ARG A 355 -1.58 29.57 -18.53
C ARG A 355 -2.15 28.62 -19.55
N LEU A 356 -2.08 27.33 -19.26
CA LEU A 356 -2.72 26.29 -20.04
C LEU A 356 -3.87 25.69 -19.21
N PRO A 357 -5.13 26.10 -19.45
CA PRO A 357 -6.27 25.49 -18.77
C PRO A 357 -6.39 24.01 -19.19
N LEU A 358 -6.79 23.16 -18.25
CA LEU A 358 -7.00 21.73 -18.47
C LEU A 358 -8.50 21.40 -18.40
N PRO A 359 -9.30 21.74 -19.44
CA PRO A 359 -10.74 21.53 -19.42
C PRO A 359 -11.07 20.04 -19.29
N GLY A 360 -11.97 19.69 -18.38
CA GLY A 360 -12.38 18.31 -18.12
C GLY A 360 -11.64 17.62 -16.98
N ARG A 361 -10.62 18.26 -16.37
CA ARG A 361 -10.01 17.78 -15.13
C ARG A 361 -10.72 18.34 -13.90
N LYS A 362 -11.13 17.46 -12.99
CA LYS A 362 -11.69 17.84 -11.69
C LYS A 362 -10.57 18.20 -10.71
N PRO A 363 -10.76 19.20 -9.83
CA PRO A 363 -9.81 19.54 -8.77
C PRO A 363 -9.37 18.34 -7.91
N SER A 364 -10.31 17.49 -7.52
CA SER A 364 -10.03 16.29 -6.70
C SER A 364 -9.11 15.28 -7.40
N GLU A 365 -9.31 15.04 -8.70
CA GLU A 365 -8.44 14.17 -9.50
C GLU A 365 -7.04 14.77 -9.64
N ALA A 366 -6.94 16.08 -9.90
CA ALA A 366 -5.67 16.78 -9.99
C ALA A 366 -4.88 16.70 -8.67
N ARG A 367 -5.55 16.91 -7.52
CA ARG A 367 -4.95 16.75 -6.19
C ARG A 367 -4.46 15.32 -5.94
N SER A 368 -5.26 14.32 -6.31
CA SER A 368 -4.87 12.91 -6.17
C SER A 368 -3.64 12.56 -7.00
N LEU A 369 -3.64 12.90 -8.30
CA LEU A 369 -2.53 12.64 -9.22
C LEU A 369 -1.25 13.39 -8.84
N MET A 370 -1.39 14.60 -8.29
CA MET A 370 -0.29 15.49 -7.97
C MET A 370 -0.03 15.57 -6.45
N THR A 371 -0.35 14.50 -5.70
CA THR A 371 -0.12 14.43 -4.24
C THR A 371 1.34 14.78 -3.92
N GLY A 372 1.55 15.86 -3.17
CA GLY A 372 2.88 16.40 -2.82
C GLY A 372 3.41 17.53 -3.73
N ALA A 373 2.70 17.91 -4.80
CA ALA A 373 3.13 18.92 -5.77
C ALA A 373 2.00 19.84 -6.30
N VAL A 374 0.90 19.99 -5.57
CA VAL A 374 -0.18 20.95 -5.90
C VAL A 374 -0.01 22.25 -5.14
N TYR A 375 -0.15 23.36 -5.85
CA TYR A 375 -0.26 24.70 -5.26
C TYR A 375 -1.74 25.11 -5.22
N GLY A 376 -2.35 25.01 -4.04
CA GLY A 376 -3.74 25.40 -3.79
C GLY A 376 -3.83 26.53 -2.77
N PHE A 377 -4.84 27.38 -2.93
CA PHE A 377 -5.31 28.34 -1.94
C PHE A 377 -6.70 27.95 -1.48
#